data_AF-A0A9N8M8G4-F1
#
_entry.id   AF-A0A9N8M8G4-F1
#
_cell.length_a   1.000
_cell.length_b   1.000
_cell.length_c   1.000
_cell.angle_alpha   90.00
_cell.angle_beta   90.00
_cell.angle_gamma   90.00
#
_symmetry.space_group_name_H-M   'P 1'
#
loop_
_entity.id
_entity.type
_entity.pdbx_description
1 polymer ?
#
loop_
_entity_poly.entity_id
_entity_poly.type
_entity_poly.pdbx_seq_one_letter_code
_entity_poly.pdbx_strand_id
1 'polypeptide(L)'
;MSSQSLPKVVLTRASLPSPLLRQAHEAGLINLVVNEDSEGGMGAPRDWLLTNARGAHALVVFLSDIIDTELVDHAGPQLRVVSTMSVGVDHVDVDLLRERGIKLGYTPTVLNEAVAELSLNLALMSTRNVSRALRVVEGGRWGSNPWTPLAFCGPSLRGKTIGFYGFGAIAQSIALLLPAFHPRTILYTTSRPTPFDPALSDERWKVLRQGGWEYVAEMRAKAKMPEIEVRNVPDLLDLASQVDVLFVMASLGPSTKHAINAEVLSKMRPTAHLVNTSRGPIVDTSALADALRQNKIAGAGLDVLEGEPNIPASHPLLAPDVRDRVVLLPHIGSATNETRQNMADWAARNALGGIDLPREKQGQDGEQKWTMPAVYGA
;
A
#
# COMPACT_ATOMS: atom_id res chain seq x y z
N MET A 1 25.03 -7.36 -41.79
CA MET A 1 24.89 -7.21 -40.32
C MET A 1 23.42 -6.92 -40.07
N SER A 2 22.69 -7.85 -39.45
CA SER A 2 21.27 -7.64 -39.12
C SER A 2 21.18 -6.43 -38.20
N SER A 3 20.51 -5.36 -38.63
CA SER A 3 20.07 -4.28 -37.74
C SER A 3 19.24 -4.94 -36.63
N GLN A 4 19.81 -5.09 -35.43
CA GLN A 4 19.02 -5.54 -34.28
C GLN A 4 18.00 -4.46 -33.98
N SER A 5 16.72 -4.77 -34.14
CA SER A 5 15.63 -3.88 -33.73
C SER A 5 15.78 -3.54 -32.26
N LEU A 6 15.65 -2.26 -31.90
CA LEU A 6 15.73 -1.82 -30.50
C LEU A 6 14.71 -2.57 -29.63
N PRO A 7 15.08 -2.96 -28.39
CA PRO A 7 14.15 -3.56 -27.45
C PRO A 7 12.91 -2.68 -27.27
N LYS A 8 11.73 -3.28 -27.44
CA LYS A 8 10.45 -2.59 -27.25
C LYS A 8 10.09 -2.57 -25.77
N VAL A 9 9.81 -1.38 -25.23
CA VAL A 9 9.31 -1.18 -23.86
C VAL A 9 7.93 -0.55 -23.95
N VAL A 10 6.95 -1.14 -23.27
CA VAL A 10 5.58 -0.61 -23.22
C VAL A 10 5.34 0.02 -21.85
N LEU A 11 4.94 1.29 -21.83
CA LEU A 11 4.54 2.02 -20.64
C LEU A 11 3.03 2.25 -20.69
N THR A 12 2.29 1.67 -19.75
CA THR A 12 0.81 1.70 -19.77
C THR A 12 0.21 3.05 -19.36
N ARG A 13 1.01 4.01 -18.87
CA ARG A 13 0.56 5.35 -18.50
C ARG A 13 1.65 6.41 -18.72
N ALA A 14 1.36 7.44 -19.49
CA ALA A 14 2.28 8.57 -19.75
C ALA A 14 2.63 9.37 -18.49
N SER A 15 1.77 9.33 -17.47
CA SER A 15 1.91 10.05 -16.19
C SER A 15 3.00 9.51 -15.27
N LEU A 16 3.77 8.49 -15.69
CA LEU A 16 4.97 8.07 -14.95
C LEU A 16 5.94 9.27 -14.83
N PRO A 17 6.25 9.75 -13.61
CA PRO A 17 7.04 10.96 -13.44
C PRO A 17 8.54 10.77 -13.75
N SER A 18 9.01 9.52 -13.78
CA SER A 18 10.42 9.22 -14.10
C SER A 18 10.78 9.59 -15.56
N PRO A 19 11.88 10.31 -15.80
CA PRO A 19 12.34 10.64 -17.14
C PRO A 19 13.14 9.49 -17.79
N LEU A 20 13.51 8.45 -17.03
CA LEU A 20 14.55 7.49 -17.43
C LEU A 20 14.19 6.69 -18.69
N LEU A 21 12.92 6.31 -18.87
CA LEU A 21 12.46 5.62 -20.08
C LEU A 21 12.50 6.54 -21.31
N ARG A 22 12.07 7.80 -21.15
CA ARG A 22 12.11 8.80 -22.23
C ARG A 22 13.56 9.10 -22.65
N GLN A 23 14.45 9.31 -21.68
CA GLN A 23 15.88 9.48 -21.93
C GLN A 23 16.50 8.28 -22.66
N ALA A 24 16.15 7.05 -22.25
CA ALA A 24 16.65 5.84 -22.92
C ALA A 24 16.12 5.71 -24.36
N HIS A 25 14.89 6.15 -24.61
CA HIS A 25 14.30 6.20 -25.94
C HIS A 25 14.99 7.23 -26.84
N GLU A 26 15.15 8.46 -26.35
CA GLU A 26 15.85 9.56 -27.04
C GLU A 26 17.31 9.22 -27.35
N ALA A 27 17.96 8.46 -26.47
CA ALA A 27 19.33 7.96 -26.67
C ALA A 27 19.41 6.76 -27.64
N GLY A 28 18.29 6.32 -28.24
CA GLY A 28 18.25 5.21 -29.18
C GLY A 28 18.60 3.85 -28.55
N LEU A 29 18.31 3.67 -27.26
CA LEU A 29 18.55 2.40 -26.53
C LEU A 29 17.34 1.48 -26.57
N ILE A 30 16.14 2.06 -26.59
CA ILE A 30 14.87 1.34 -26.59
C ILE A 30 13.87 1.98 -27.57
N ASN A 31 12.90 1.20 -28.02
CA ASN A 31 11.69 1.70 -28.63
C ASN A 31 10.60 1.79 -27.56
N LEU A 32 10.24 3.00 -27.13
CA LEU A 32 9.24 3.21 -26.08
C LEU A 32 7.86 3.42 -26.70
N VAL A 33 6.89 2.61 -26.30
CA VAL A 33 5.47 2.77 -26.63
C VAL A 33 4.73 3.19 -25.38
N VAL A 34 4.06 4.35 -25.44
CA VAL A 34 3.37 4.95 -24.29
C VAL A 34 1.88 5.04 -24.58
N ASN A 35 1.06 4.70 -23.59
CA ASN A 35 -0.35 5.08 -23.61
C ASN A 35 -0.49 6.55 -23.17
N GLU A 36 -0.70 7.44 -24.13
CA GLU A 36 -0.90 8.88 -23.91
C GLU A 36 -2.33 9.21 -23.44
N ASP A 37 -3.32 8.38 -23.82
CA ASP A 37 -4.76 8.61 -23.63
C ASP A 37 -5.26 8.31 -22.20
N SER A 38 -4.36 8.31 -21.21
CA SER A 38 -4.74 8.13 -19.80
C SER A 38 -5.35 9.42 -19.22
N GLU A 39 -6.45 9.92 -19.78
CA GLU A 39 -7.24 10.99 -19.17
C GLU A 39 -7.65 10.59 -17.74
N GLY A 40 -7.46 11.50 -16.78
CA GLY A 40 -7.83 11.27 -15.37
C GLY A 40 -7.01 10.20 -14.62
N GLY A 41 -5.90 9.70 -15.19
CA GLY A 41 -5.05 8.70 -14.54
C GLY A 41 -5.57 7.26 -14.61
N MET A 42 -6.54 6.99 -15.50
CA MET A 42 -7.02 5.64 -15.81
C MET A 42 -5.90 4.79 -16.43
N GLY A 43 -5.91 3.49 -16.13
CA GLY A 43 -4.98 2.53 -16.74
C GLY A 43 -5.22 2.35 -18.24
N ALA A 44 -4.23 1.80 -18.95
CA ALA A 44 -4.40 1.49 -20.37
C ALA A 44 -5.58 0.51 -20.56
N PRO A 45 -6.48 0.76 -21.54
CA PRO A 45 -7.51 -0.21 -21.89
C PRO A 45 -6.90 -1.57 -22.20
N ARG A 46 -7.58 -2.64 -21.83
CA ARG A 46 -7.07 -4.01 -22.00
C ARG A 46 -6.69 -4.30 -23.46
N ASP A 47 -7.54 -3.91 -24.41
CA ASP A 47 -7.29 -4.11 -25.84
C ASP A 47 -6.07 -3.32 -26.34
N TRP A 48 -5.86 -2.11 -25.81
CA TRP A 48 -4.66 -1.33 -26.09
C TRP A 48 -3.42 -2.07 -25.57
N LEU A 49 -3.47 -2.60 -24.35
CA LEU A 49 -2.36 -3.32 -23.73
C LEU A 49 -2.04 -4.61 -24.50
N LEU A 50 -3.05 -5.42 -24.85
CA LEU A 50 -2.87 -6.64 -25.64
C LEU A 50 -2.28 -6.35 -27.03
N THR A 51 -2.72 -5.28 -27.68
CA THR A 51 -2.21 -4.85 -29.00
C THR A 51 -0.75 -4.40 -28.90
N ASN A 52 -0.45 -3.54 -27.93
CA ASN A 52 0.86 -2.92 -27.80
C ASN A 52 1.89 -3.80 -27.11
N ALA A 53 1.48 -4.81 -26.33
CA ALA A 53 2.39 -5.77 -25.73
C ALA A 53 3.11 -6.63 -26.78
N ARG A 54 2.51 -6.87 -27.97
CA ARG A 54 3.12 -7.70 -29.02
C ARG A 54 4.55 -7.27 -29.34
N GLY A 55 5.50 -8.20 -29.21
CA GLY A 55 6.92 -7.93 -29.46
C GLY A 55 7.64 -7.17 -28.32
N ALA A 56 6.97 -6.90 -27.18
CA ALA A 56 7.58 -6.21 -26.06
C ALA A 56 8.67 -7.06 -25.39
N HIS A 57 9.73 -6.39 -24.96
CA HIS A 57 10.81 -6.93 -24.15
C HIS A 57 10.63 -6.59 -22.67
N ALA A 58 9.99 -5.43 -22.40
CA ALA A 58 9.59 -5.02 -21.06
C ALA A 58 8.18 -4.41 -21.07
N LEU A 59 7.45 -4.66 -19.98
CA LEU A 59 6.20 -3.96 -19.66
C LEU A 59 6.41 -3.15 -18.38
N VAL A 60 6.05 -1.87 -18.38
CA VAL A 60 5.99 -1.01 -17.20
C VAL A 60 4.53 -0.73 -16.88
N VAL A 61 4.07 -1.28 -15.76
CA VAL A 61 2.65 -1.45 -15.43
C VAL A 61 2.33 -0.91 -14.03
N PHE A 62 1.06 -0.72 -13.74
CA PHE A 62 0.56 -0.22 -12.46
C PHE A 62 -0.44 -1.21 -11.85
N LEU A 63 -0.88 -0.96 -10.62
CA LEU A 63 -1.74 -1.88 -9.86
C LEU A 63 -3.07 -2.25 -10.54
N SER A 64 -3.54 -1.44 -11.50
CA SER A 64 -4.79 -1.73 -12.23
C SER A 64 -4.61 -2.65 -13.43
N ASP A 65 -3.36 -2.86 -13.87
CA ASP A 65 -3.08 -3.58 -15.11
C ASP A 65 -2.97 -5.06 -14.78
N ILE A 66 -3.90 -5.88 -15.28
CA ILE A 66 -3.91 -7.33 -15.00
C ILE A 66 -2.85 -8.03 -15.86
N ILE A 67 -1.91 -8.72 -15.22
CA ILE A 67 -0.83 -9.45 -15.88
C ILE A 67 -1.07 -10.95 -15.74
N ASP A 68 -1.70 -11.52 -16.75
CA ASP A 68 -2.17 -12.91 -16.82
C ASP A 68 -1.57 -13.63 -18.05
N THR A 69 -2.00 -14.88 -18.26
CA THR A 69 -1.53 -15.72 -19.37
C THR A 69 -1.80 -15.07 -20.72
N GLU A 70 -2.98 -14.48 -20.92
CA GLU A 70 -3.35 -13.86 -22.20
C GLU A 70 -2.39 -12.72 -22.58
N LEU A 71 -2.07 -11.83 -21.62
CA LEU A 71 -1.16 -10.73 -21.87
C LEU A 71 0.27 -11.20 -22.14
N VAL A 72 0.75 -12.16 -21.34
CA VAL A 72 2.11 -12.71 -21.50
C VAL A 72 2.26 -13.42 -22.85
N ASP A 73 1.24 -14.17 -23.28
CA ASP A 73 1.24 -14.83 -24.60
C ASP A 73 1.15 -13.82 -25.74
N HIS A 74 0.38 -12.74 -25.58
CA HIS A 74 0.34 -11.64 -26.54
C HIS A 74 1.68 -10.93 -26.66
N ALA A 75 2.37 -10.74 -25.54
CA ALA A 75 3.68 -10.13 -25.54
C ALA A 75 4.66 -10.96 -26.38
N GLY A 76 4.71 -12.27 -26.13
CA GLY A 76 5.55 -13.22 -26.87
C GLY A 76 6.85 -13.59 -26.15
N PRO A 77 7.63 -14.52 -26.72
CA PRO A 77 8.76 -15.17 -26.04
C PRO A 77 9.95 -14.26 -25.72
N GLN A 78 10.01 -13.07 -26.32
CA GLN A 78 11.06 -12.08 -26.06
C GLN A 78 10.79 -11.19 -24.84
N LEU A 79 9.62 -11.29 -24.20
CA LEU A 79 9.33 -10.59 -22.95
C LEU A 79 10.28 -11.09 -21.86
N ARG A 80 11.08 -10.19 -21.26
CA ARG A 80 12.07 -10.53 -20.23
C ARG A 80 11.70 -10.01 -18.85
N VAL A 81 10.97 -8.90 -18.79
CA VAL A 81 10.64 -8.25 -17.53
C VAL A 81 9.26 -7.61 -17.54
N VAL A 82 8.52 -7.81 -16.45
CA VAL A 82 7.37 -6.99 -16.09
C VAL A 82 7.79 -6.18 -14.88
N SER A 83 7.70 -4.85 -14.97
CA SER A 83 8.04 -3.93 -13.90
C SER A 83 6.79 -3.21 -13.44
N THR A 84 6.38 -3.44 -12.20
CA THR A 84 5.22 -2.77 -11.62
C THR A 84 5.61 -1.63 -10.69
N MET A 85 4.97 -0.47 -10.83
CA MET A 85 5.06 0.62 -9.87
C MET A 85 4.12 0.35 -8.67
N SER A 86 4.39 -0.72 -7.94
CA SER A 86 3.59 -1.16 -6.78
C SER A 86 4.37 -2.09 -5.84
N VAL A 87 3.86 -2.28 -4.62
CA VAL A 87 4.38 -3.24 -3.64
C VAL A 87 3.58 -4.54 -3.61
N GLY A 88 2.26 -4.44 -3.54
CA GLY A 88 1.40 -5.61 -3.72
C GLY A 88 1.39 -6.01 -5.18
N VAL A 89 1.51 -7.31 -5.45
CA VAL A 89 1.60 -7.90 -6.79
C VAL A 89 0.39 -8.77 -7.12
N ASP A 90 -0.73 -8.55 -6.44
CA ASP A 90 -1.97 -9.32 -6.57
C ASP A 90 -2.63 -9.23 -7.97
N HIS A 91 -2.27 -8.22 -8.76
CA HIS A 91 -2.64 -8.06 -10.17
C HIS A 91 -1.73 -8.81 -11.15
N VAL A 92 -0.71 -9.53 -10.65
CA VAL A 92 0.28 -10.24 -11.44
C VAL A 92 0.25 -11.74 -11.13
N ASP A 93 0.14 -12.57 -12.16
CA ASP A 93 0.36 -14.00 -12.04
C ASP A 93 1.87 -14.29 -11.91
N VAL A 94 2.35 -14.27 -10.66
CA VAL A 94 3.77 -14.42 -10.33
C VAL A 94 4.31 -15.81 -10.72
N ASP A 95 3.48 -16.85 -10.59
CA ASP A 95 3.90 -18.21 -10.92
C ASP A 95 4.05 -18.37 -12.43
N LEU A 96 3.12 -17.82 -13.23
CA LEU A 96 3.27 -17.72 -14.67
C LEU A 96 4.58 -17.02 -15.09
N LEU A 97 4.88 -15.86 -14.50
CA LEU A 97 6.11 -15.14 -14.84
C LEU A 97 7.35 -15.98 -14.51
N ARG A 98 7.37 -16.65 -13.35
CA ARG A 98 8.45 -17.54 -12.94
C ARG A 98 8.63 -18.71 -13.92
N GLU A 99 7.54 -19.38 -14.28
CA GLU A 99 7.55 -20.50 -15.23
C GLU A 99 8.08 -20.10 -16.61
N ARG A 100 7.77 -18.87 -17.05
CA ARG A 100 8.23 -18.31 -18.33
C ARG A 100 9.62 -17.66 -18.26
N GLY A 101 10.27 -17.67 -17.09
CA GLY A 101 11.59 -17.04 -16.90
C GLY A 101 11.57 -15.51 -17.00
N ILE A 102 10.41 -14.88 -16.80
CA ILE A 102 10.20 -13.44 -16.87
C ILE A 102 10.44 -12.85 -15.48
N LYS A 103 11.33 -11.85 -15.38
CA LYS A 103 11.62 -11.17 -14.12
C LYS A 103 10.46 -10.26 -13.72
N LEU A 104 10.10 -10.24 -12.44
CA LEU A 104 9.14 -9.29 -11.89
C LEU A 104 9.87 -8.21 -11.09
N GLY A 105 9.90 -6.99 -11.61
CA GLY A 105 10.35 -5.81 -10.88
C GLY A 105 9.21 -5.17 -10.11
N TYR A 106 9.47 -4.70 -8.88
CA TYR A 106 8.48 -4.03 -8.03
C TYR A 106 9.14 -2.93 -7.19
N THR A 107 8.38 -2.20 -6.37
CA THR A 107 8.89 -1.00 -5.64
C THR A 107 8.78 -1.11 -4.11
N PRO A 108 9.38 -2.12 -3.47
CA PRO A 108 9.34 -2.28 -2.02
C PRO A 108 10.07 -1.15 -1.30
N THR A 109 9.72 -0.94 -0.03
CA THR A 109 10.39 -0.04 0.93
C THR A 109 10.31 1.46 0.66
N VAL A 110 10.31 1.91 -0.61
CA VAL A 110 10.32 3.33 -0.98
C VAL A 110 9.03 4.09 -0.64
N LEU A 111 7.97 3.38 -0.26
CA LEU A 111 6.66 3.96 0.09
C LEU A 111 6.28 3.79 1.56
N ASN A 112 7.12 3.13 2.36
CA ASN A 112 6.73 2.71 3.70
C ASN A 112 6.34 3.90 4.59
N GLU A 113 7.12 4.99 4.52
CA GLU A 113 6.89 6.20 5.31
C GLU A 113 5.59 6.90 4.91
N ALA A 114 5.38 7.17 3.62
CA ALA A 114 4.16 7.79 3.12
C ALA A 114 2.89 7.01 3.50
N VAL A 115 2.91 5.67 3.35
CA VAL A 115 1.77 4.85 3.75
C VAL A 115 1.60 4.84 5.28
N ALA A 116 2.70 4.81 6.04
CA ALA A 116 2.63 4.84 7.50
C ALA A 116 2.03 6.16 8.02
N GLU A 117 2.45 7.29 7.45
CA GLU A 117 1.90 8.62 7.74
C GLU A 117 0.40 8.68 7.43
N LEU A 118 -0.01 8.25 6.24
CA LEU A 118 -1.42 8.27 5.86
C LEU A 118 -2.26 7.31 6.73
N SER A 119 -1.73 6.14 7.06
CA SER A 119 -2.42 5.17 7.92
C SER A 119 -2.66 5.76 9.31
N LEU A 120 -1.64 6.39 9.91
CA LEU A 120 -1.77 7.05 11.19
C LEU A 120 -2.73 8.25 11.10
N ASN A 121 -2.68 9.01 10.01
CA ASN A 121 -3.65 10.08 9.74
C ASN A 121 -5.09 9.54 9.68
N LEU A 122 -5.34 8.44 8.98
CA LEU A 122 -6.66 7.79 8.94
C LEU A 122 -7.13 7.34 10.32
N ALA A 123 -6.24 6.79 11.16
CA ALA A 123 -6.55 6.47 12.55
C ALA A 123 -6.97 7.72 13.33
N LEU A 124 -6.21 8.82 13.22
CA LEU A 124 -6.53 10.09 13.87
C LEU A 124 -7.84 10.69 13.35
N MET A 125 -8.06 10.70 12.04
CA MET A 125 -9.29 11.19 11.42
C MET A 125 -10.51 10.38 11.88
N SER A 126 -10.39 9.05 11.96
CA SER A 126 -11.46 8.18 12.43
C SER A 126 -11.76 8.39 13.92
N THR A 127 -10.73 8.33 14.77
CA THR A 127 -10.86 8.50 16.23
C THR A 127 -11.30 9.91 16.65
N ARG A 128 -11.14 10.92 15.79
CA ARG A 128 -11.52 12.32 16.06
C ARG A 128 -12.77 12.76 15.31
N ASN A 129 -13.53 11.82 14.75
CA ASN A 129 -14.79 12.07 14.01
C ASN A 129 -14.65 13.12 12.89
N VAL A 130 -13.49 13.14 12.21
CA VAL A 130 -13.18 14.18 11.22
C VAL A 130 -14.16 14.17 10.05
N SER A 131 -14.56 13.00 9.54
CA SER A 131 -15.55 12.91 8.45
C SER A 131 -16.86 13.62 8.78
N ARG A 132 -17.39 13.37 9.99
CA ARG A 132 -18.62 14.01 10.46
C ARG A 132 -18.44 15.52 10.59
N ALA A 133 -17.31 15.96 11.15
CA ALA A 133 -17.00 17.39 11.30
C ALA A 133 -16.89 18.10 9.95
N LEU A 134 -16.18 17.50 8.97
CA LEU A 134 -16.04 18.04 7.61
C LEU A 134 -17.40 18.22 6.94
N ARG A 135 -18.27 17.19 6.99
CA ARG A 135 -19.63 17.27 6.40
C ARG A 135 -20.52 18.34 7.04
N VAL A 136 -20.29 18.67 8.31
CA VAL A 136 -21.01 19.78 8.96
C VAL A 136 -20.58 21.12 8.36
N VAL A 137 -19.28 21.31 8.16
CA VAL A 137 -18.70 22.52 7.58
C VAL A 137 -19.08 22.66 6.10
N GLU A 138 -18.83 21.63 5.29
CA GLU A 138 -19.14 21.58 3.86
C GLU A 138 -20.63 21.76 3.57
N GLY A 139 -21.49 21.25 4.45
CA GLY A 139 -22.94 21.43 4.35
C GLY A 139 -23.46 22.79 4.81
N GLY A 140 -22.59 23.73 5.22
CA GLY A 140 -23.00 25.03 5.74
C GLY A 140 -23.74 24.96 7.09
N ARG A 141 -23.61 23.85 7.83
CA ARG A 141 -24.37 23.57 9.06
C ARG A 141 -23.62 23.92 10.34
N TRP A 142 -22.48 24.61 10.26
CA TRP A 142 -21.70 24.98 11.44
C TRP A 142 -22.51 25.85 12.41
N GLY A 143 -23.28 26.82 11.93
CA GLY A 143 -24.12 27.66 12.80
C GLY A 143 -25.10 26.86 13.67
N SER A 144 -25.57 25.71 13.19
CA SER A 144 -26.45 24.78 13.92
C SER A 144 -25.72 23.67 14.68
N ASN A 145 -24.39 23.63 14.59
CA ASN A 145 -23.51 22.70 15.30
C ASN A 145 -22.36 23.48 15.96
N PRO A 146 -22.66 24.41 16.88
CA PRO A 146 -21.63 25.21 17.54
C PRO A 146 -20.75 24.32 18.42
N TRP A 147 -19.64 24.90 18.88
CA TRP A 147 -18.81 24.24 19.89
C TRP A 147 -19.64 23.93 21.13
N THR A 148 -19.58 22.68 21.59
CA THR A 148 -20.09 22.24 22.90
C THR A 148 -19.07 21.30 23.53
N PRO A 149 -19.08 21.10 24.86
CA PRO A 149 -18.02 20.34 25.54
C PRO A 149 -17.75 18.93 25.00
N LEU A 150 -18.76 18.28 24.42
CA LEU A 150 -18.66 16.91 23.89
C LEU A 150 -18.87 16.82 22.37
N ALA A 151 -19.07 17.95 21.67
CA ALA A 151 -19.29 17.93 20.23
C ALA A 151 -18.09 17.29 19.50
N PHE A 152 -18.38 16.28 18.68
CA PHE A 152 -17.40 15.55 17.87
C PHE A 152 -16.27 14.87 18.65
N CYS A 153 -16.33 14.79 19.99
CA CYS A 153 -15.33 14.11 20.79
C CYS A 153 -15.24 12.62 20.41
N GLY A 154 -14.02 12.12 20.33
CA GLY A 154 -13.73 10.71 20.18
C GLY A 154 -12.44 10.35 20.93
N PRO A 155 -12.05 9.07 20.96
CA PRO A 155 -10.98 8.60 21.82
C PRO A 155 -9.60 9.13 21.39
N SER A 156 -8.73 9.37 22.37
CA SER A 156 -7.29 9.56 22.11
C SER A 156 -6.59 8.20 21.95
N LEU A 157 -5.54 8.15 21.11
CA LEU A 157 -4.60 7.01 21.03
C LEU A 157 -3.80 6.80 22.32
N ARG A 158 -3.74 7.80 23.20
CA ARG A 158 -3.04 7.71 24.48
C ARG A 158 -3.59 6.57 25.32
N GLY A 159 -2.68 5.72 25.79
CA GLY A 159 -2.95 4.58 26.65
C GLY A 159 -3.78 3.47 25.98
N LYS A 160 -3.94 3.51 24.66
CA LYS A 160 -4.69 2.50 23.88
C LYS A 160 -3.83 1.31 23.48
N THR A 161 -4.50 0.23 23.13
CA THR A 161 -3.90 -0.95 22.52
C THR A 161 -4.04 -0.84 21.00
N ILE A 162 -2.92 -0.80 20.29
CA ILE A 162 -2.87 -0.70 18.84
C ILE A 162 -2.55 -2.07 18.24
N GLY A 163 -3.38 -2.53 17.32
CA GLY A 163 -3.26 -3.84 16.68
C GLY A 163 -2.80 -3.74 15.23
N PHE A 164 -2.01 -4.71 14.78
CA PHE A 164 -1.62 -4.88 13.38
C PHE A 164 -1.96 -6.29 12.88
N TYR A 165 -2.87 -6.39 11.90
CA TYR A 165 -3.03 -7.60 11.09
C TYR A 165 -2.01 -7.56 9.96
N GLY A 166 -0.90 -8.27 10.12
CA GLY A 166 0.31 -8.12 9.30
C GLY A 166 1.30 -7.13 9.94
N PHE A 167 2.54 -7.55 10.17
CA PHE A 167 3.56 -6.74 10.86
C PHE A 167 4.87 -6.63 10.07
N GLY A 168 4.73 -6.34 8.77
CA GLY A 168 5.83 -6.12 7.84
C GLY A 168 6.39 -4.69 7.90
N ALA A 169 7.07 -4.30 6.82
CA ALA A 169 7.82 -3.05 6.75
C ALA A 169 6.96 -1.79 7.00
N ILE A 170 5.77 -1.71 6.40
CA ILE A 170 4.84 -0.57 6.58
C ILE A 170 4.33 -0.51 8.03
N ALA A 171 3.90 -1.64 8.59
CA ALA A 171 3.41 -1.70 9.97
C ALA A 171 4.49 -1.30 10.99
N GLN A 172 5.75 -1.67 10.74
CA GLN A 172 6.89 -1.24 11.55
C GLN A 172 7.20 0.26 11.39
N SER A 173 7.04 0.81 10.19
CA SER A 173 7.10 2.27 9.97
C SER A 173 5.99 3.01 10.74
N ILE A 174 4.76 2.47 10.79
CA ILE A 174 3.70 3.02 11.66
C ILE A 174 4.12 2.92 13.12
N ALA A 175 4.66 1.78 13.55
CA ALA A 175 5.10 1.56 14.92
C ALA A 175 6.14 2.60 15.34
N LEU A 176 7.07 3.01 14.47
CA LEU A 176 8.05 4.07 14.74
C LEU A 176 7.43 5.45 15.01
N LEU A 177 6.25 5.74 14.45
CA LEU A 177 5.53 7.02 14.66
C LEU A 177 4.68 7.03 15.94
N LEU A 178 4.17 5.86 16.36
CA LEU A 178 3.26 5.71 17.49
C LEU A 178 3.78 6.22 18.86
N PRO A 179 5.07 6.12 19.21
CA PRO A 179 5.58 6.55 20.52
C PRO A 179 5.23 7.98 20.92
N ALA A 180 5.11 8.89 19.95
CA ALA A 180 4.68 10.28 20.16
C ALA A 180 3.21 10.41 20.65
N PHE A 181 2.40 9.39 20.43
CA PHE A 181 0.98 9.33 20.84
C PHE A 181 0.76 8.56 22.15
N HIS A 182 1.83 8.00 22.72
CA HIS A 182 1.85 7.31 24.01
C HIS A 182 0.80 6.17 24.09
N PRO A 183 0.77 5.22 23.13
CA PRO A 183 -0.03 4.02 23.30
C PRO A 183 0.48 3.23 24.52
N ARG A 184 -0.37 2.33 25.02
CA ARG A 184 0.04 1.40 26.10
C ARG A 184 0.73 0.18 25.50
N THR A 185 0.13 -0.38 24.46
CA THR A 185 0.52 -1.69 23.93
C THR A 185 0.41 -1.67 22.41
N ILE A 186 1.35 -2.34 21.73
CA ILE A 186 1.32 -2.69 20.32
C ILE A 186 1.21 -4.21 20.21
N LEU A 187 0.10 -4.68 19.64
CA LEU A 187 -0.14 -6.08 19.36
C LEU A 187 -0.07 -6.32 17.86
N TYR A 188 0.39 -7.51 17.46
CA TYR A 188 0.42 -7.84 16.05
C TYR A 188 0.26 -9.34 15.80
N THR A 189 -0.30 -9.67 14.63
CA THR A 189 -0.26 -11.02 14.07
C THR A 189 0.45 -11.03 12.72
N THR A 190 1.08 -12.14 12.38
CA THR A 190 1.77 -12.36 11.10
C THR A 190 1.52 -13.79 10.63
N SER A 191 1.71 -14.05 9.34
CA SER A 191 1.62 -15.41 8.78
C SER A 191 2.69 -16.37 9.31
N ARG A 192 3.77 -15.84 9.90
CA ARG A 192 4.82 -16.60 10.59
C ARG A 192 4.91 -16.11 12.03
N PRO A 193 4.04 -16.60 12.93
CA PRO A 193 3.98 -16.13 14.31
C PRO A 193 5.35 -16.18 14.96
N THR A 194 5.80 -15.04 15.45
CA THR A 194 7.11 -14.96 16.09
C THR A 194 7.06 -13.91 17.20
N PRO A 195 7.60 -14.18 18.40
CA PRO A 195 7.69 -13.19 19.47
C PRO A 195 8.47 -11.95 19.05
N PHE A 196 8.13 -10.82 19.67
CA PHE A 196 8.90 -9.59 19.50
C PHE A 196 10.27 -9.77 20.16
N ASP A 197 11.32 -9.37 19.46
CA ASP A 197 12.69 -9.35 19.97
C ASP A 197 13.10 -7.90 20.28
N PRO A 198 13.17 -7.50 21.56
CA PRO A 198 13.58 -6.14 21.93
C PRO A 198 15.01 -5.78 21.49
N ALA A 199 15.88 -6.77 21.25
CA ALA A 199 17.23 -6.56 20.74
C ALA A 199 17.28 -6.37 19.21
N LEU A 200 16.13 -6.54 18.52
CA LEU A 200 15.98 -6.37 17.07
C LEU A 200 17.05 -7.11 16.26
N SER A 201 17.46 -8.29 16.73
CA SER A 201 18.56 -9.08 16.15
C SER A 201 18.16 -9.75 14.83
N ASP A 202 16.89 -10.12 14.70
CA ASP A 202 16.33 -10.75 13.51
C ASP A 202 16.04 -9.73 12.38
N GLU A 203 16.30 -10.12 11.13
CA GLU A 203 16.03 -9.30 9.92
C GLU A 203 14.56 -8.89 9.77
N ARG A 204 13.62 -9.63 10.37
CA ARG A 204 12.21 -9.25 10.40
C ARG A 204 11.98 -7.91 11.08
N TRP A 205 12.88 -7.47 11.96
CA TRP A 205 12.80 -6.20 12.69
C TRP A 205 13.66 -5.08 12.08
N LYS A 206 14.20 -5.31 10.89
CA LYS A 206 15.13 -4.40 10.23
C LYS A 206 14.62 -2.97 10.13
N VAL A 207 13.32 -2.76 9.86
CA VAL A 207 12.74 -1.40 9.77
C VAL A 207 12.75 -0.70 11.12
N LEU A 208 12.36 -1.38 12.20
CA LEU A 208 12.45 -0.82 13.55
C LEU A 208 13.90 -0.48 13.93
N ARG A 209 14.83 -1.38 13.62
CA ARG A 209 16.28 -1.18 13.88
C ARG A 209 16.83 0.03 13.13
N GLN A 210 16.58 0.10 11.82
CA GLN A 210 17.04 1.20 10.97
C GLN A 210 16.34 2.53 11.28
N GLY A 211 15.08 2.48 11.73
CA GLY A 211 14.32 3.66 12.13
C GLY A 211 14.63 4.16 13.55
N GLY A 212 15.57 3.53 14.26
CA GLY A 212 16.02 4.01 15.58
C GLY A 212 15.08 3.67 16.73
N TRP A 213 14.37 2.54 16.67
CA TRP A 213 13.51 2.09 17.77
C TRP A 213 14.25 1.96 19.11
N GLU A 214 15.51 1.53 19.09
CA GLU A 214 16.36 1.46 20.30
C GLU A 214 16.55 2.84 20.93
N TYR A 215 16.81 3.87 20.10
CA TYR A 215 16.92 5.25 20.57
C TYR A 215 15.59 5.75 21.17
N VAL A 216 14.45 5.40 20.56
CA VAL A 216 13.14 5.73 21.11
C VAL A 216 12.94 5.06 22.47
N ALA A 217 13.26 3.78 22.60
CA ALA A 217 13.15 3.06 23.86
C ALA A 217 14.05 3.68 24.95
N GLU A 218 15.31 3.99 24.62
CA GLU A 218 16.26 4.63 25.52
C GLU A 218 15.80 6.02 25.96
N MET A 219 15.33 6.86 25.02
CA MET A 219 14.80 8.19 25.31
C MET A 219 13.62 8.13 26.27
N ARG A 220 12.67 7.22 26.03
CA ARG A 220 11.51 7.04 26.90
C ARG A 220 11.91 6.59 28.30
N ALA A 221 12.88 5.68 28.41
CA ALA A 221 13.41 5.24 29.70
C ALA A 221 14.06 6.40 30.47
N LYS A 222 14.92 7.20 29.82
CA LYS A 222 15.53 8.41 30.40
C LYS A 222 14.48 9.43 30.86
N ALA A 223 13.41 9.60 30.10
CA ALA A 223 12.29 10.48 30.44
C ALA A 223 11.32 9.88 31.47
N LYS A 224 11.59 8.68 32.02
CA LYS A 224 10.70 7.95 32.95
C LYS A 224 9.29 7.75 32.39
N MET A 225 9.17 7.63 31.08
CA MET A 225 7.90 7.32 30.43
C MET A 225 7.63 5.81 30.52
N PRO A 226 6.35 5.38 30.66
CA PRO A 226 6.01 3.97 30.59
C PRO A 226 6.49 3.34 29.28
N GLU A 227 7.01 2.12 29.39
CA GLU A 227 7.35 1.30 28.23
C GLU A 227 6.09 0.98 27.42
N ILE A 228 6.27 0.84 26.10
CA ILE A 228 5.21 0.37 25.21
C ILE A 228 5.41 -1.13 25.07
N GLU A 229 4.49 -1.92 25.59
CA GLU A 229 4.54 -3.38 25.43
C GLU A 229 4.35 -3.72 23.95
N VAL A 230 5.26 -4.51 23.36
CA VAL A 230 5.13 -4.99 21.99
C VAL A 230 5.06 -6.52 22.01
N ARG A 231 3.97 -7.11 21.51
CA ARG A 231 3.74 -8.55 21.62
C ARG A 231 3.03 -9.14 20.40
N ASN A 232 3.44 -10.35 20.02
CA ASN A 232 2.76 -11.15 19.02
C ASN A 232 1.51 -11.82 19.63
N VAL A 233 0.38 -11.71 18.92
CA VAL A 233 -0.87 -12.41 19.20
C VAL A 233 -1.21 -13.21 17.93
N PRO A 234 -0.89 -14.51 17.85
CA PRO A 234 -0.98 -15.27 16.60
C PRO A 234 -2.40 -15.33 16.01
N ASP A 235 -3.42 -15.46 16.86
CA ASP A 235 -4.81 -15.58 16.45
C ASP A 235 -5.45 -14.22 16.18
N LEU A 236 -6.13 -14.08 15.03
CA LEU A 236 -6.74 -12.82 14.61
C LEU A 236 -7.96 -12.45 15.46
N LEU A 237 -8.76 -13.43 15.90
CA LEU A 237 -9.93 -13.16 16.74
C LEU A 237 -9.50 -12.68 18.13
N ASP A 238 -8.45 -13.29 18.68
CA ASP A 238 -7.84 -12.85 19.94
C ASP A 238 -7.28 -11.42 19.82
N LEU A 239 -6.51 -11.15 18.75
CA LEU A 239 -5.99 -9.81 18.46
C LEU A 239 -7.14 -8.78 18.38
N ALA A 240 -8.19 -9.08 17.62
CA ALA A 240 -9.33 -8.19 17.42
C ALA A 240 -10.06 -7.84 18.73
N SER A 241 -10.11 -8.78 19.69
CA SER A 241 -10.76 -8.57 20.99
C SER A 241 -10.00 -7.64 21.95
N GLN A 242 -8.69 -7.48 21.73
CA GLN A 242 -7.80 -6.76 22.63
C GLN A 242 -7.57 -5.30 22.21
N VAL A 243 -7.78 -4.98 20.93
CA VAL A 243 -7.31 -3.72 20.33
C VAL A 243 -8.38 -2.64 20.31
N ASP A 244 -7.94 -1.39 20.47
CA ASP A 244 -8.78 -0.20 20.33
C ASP A 244 -8.69 0.39 18.92
N VAL A 245 -7.57 0.17 18.22
CA VAL A 245 -7.40 0.48 16.79
C VAL A 245 -6.73 -0.71 16.12
N LEU A 246 -7.36 -1.26 15.08
CA LEU A 246 -6.81 -2.35 14.27
C LEU A 246 -6.36 -1.83 12.90
N PHE A 247 -5.07 -1.89 12.63
CA PHE A 247 -4.48 -1.61 11.32
C PHE A 247 -4.39 -2.90 10.49
N VAL A 248 -4.95 -2.87 9.28
CA VAL A 248 -4.90 -3.96 8.30
C VAL A 248 -3.72 -3.73 7.36
N MET A 249 -2.62 -4.44 7.59
CA MET A 249 -1.33 -4.29 6.89
C MET A 249 -0.84 -5.59 6.24
N ALA A 250 -1.66 -6.64 6.22
CA ALA A 250 -1.37 -7.90 5.56
C ALA A 250 -1.49 -7.76 4.05
N SER A 251 -0.68 -8.49 3.28
CA SER A 251 -0.85 -8.57 1.82
C SER A 251 -2.13 -9.32 1.46
N LEU A 252 -2.76 -8.96 0.33
CA LEU A 252 -3.90 -9.71 -0.20
C LEU A 252 -3.45 -11.03 -0.80
N GLY A 253 -4.16 -12.10 -0.47
CA GLY A 253 -3.99 -13.45 -1.00
C GLY A 253 -5.20 -14.32 -0.60
N PRO A 254 -5.23 -15.59 -1.01
CA PRO A 254 -6.38 -16.47 -0.79
C PRO A 254 -6.79 -16.59 0.68
N SER A 255 -5.83 -16.64 1.60
CA SER A 255 -6.09 -16.77 3.05
C SER A 255 -6.38 -15.43 3.76
N THR A 256 -6.15 -14.29 3.11
CA THR A 256 -6.36 -12.96 3.71
C THR A 256 -7.54 -12.22 3.10
N LYS A 257 -8.07 -12.69 1.96
CA LYS A 257 -9.32 -12.19 1.38
C LYS A 257 -10.45 -12.37 2.39
N HIS A 258 -11.12 -11.26 2.69
CA HIS A 258 -12.18 -11.16 3.71
C HIS A 258 -11.77 -11.72 5.07
N ALA A 259 -10.47 -11.66 5.43
CA ALA A 259 -10.03 -12.05 6.76
C ALA A 259 -10.66 -11.15 7.84
N ILE A 260 -10.88 -9.87 7.54
CA ILE A 260 -11.69 -8.99 8.39
C ILE A 260 -13.15 -9.12 7.98
N ASN A 261 -13.78 -10.18 8.46
CA ASN A 261 -15.19 -10.51 8.24
C ASN A 261 -16.07 -10.11 9.43
N ALA A 262 -17.36 -10.48 9.39
CA ALA A 262 -18.32 -10.22 10.46
C ALA A 262 -17.91 -10.83 11.81
N GLU A 263 -17.25 -12.00 11.81
CA GLU A 263 -16.79 -12.63 13.04
C GLU A 263 -15.69 -11.81 13.71
N VAL A 264 -14.66 -11.41 12.96
CA VAL A 264 -13.57 -10.56 13.47
C VAL A 264 -14.11 -9.22 13.99
N LEU A 265 -14.97 -8.57 13.19
CA LEU A 265 -15.60 -7.30 13.58
C LEU A 265 -16.47 -7.44 14.83
N SER A 266 -17.10 -8.60 15.04
CA SER A 266 -17.91 -8.87 16.24
C SER A 266 -17.07 -9.05 17.52
N LYS A 267 -15.79 -9.43 17.38
CA LYS A 267 -14.85 -9.54 18.51
C LYS A 267 -14.32 -8.18 18.95
N MET A 268 -14.26 -7.21 18.05
CA MET A 268 -13.81 -5.86 18.36
C MET A 268 -14.75 -5.16 19.35
N ARG A 269 -14.21 -4.18 20.08
CA ARG A 269 -14.98 -3.39 21.04
C ARG A 269 -15.88 -2.39 20.30
N PRO A 270 -17.06 -2.02 20.85
CA PRO A 270 -17.91 -0.95 20.33
C PRO A 270 -17.19 0.40 20.15
N THR A 271 -16.12 0.63 20.91
CA THR A 271 -15.28 1.83 20.84
C THR A 271 -14.10 1.72 19.89
N ALA A 272 -13.89 0.56 19.26
CA ALA A 272 -12.72 0.29 18.45
C ALA A 272 -12.84 0.89 17.05
N HIS A 273 -11.69 1.15 16.42
CA HIS A 273 -11.59 1.67 15.06
C HIS A 273 -10.80 0.71 14.16
N LEU A 274 -11.21 0.62 12.89
CA LEU A 274 -10.50 -0.15 11.86
C LEU A 274 -9.78 0.80 10.90
N VAL A 275 -8.53 0.49 10.54
CA VAL A 275 -7.78 1.24 9.51
C VAL A 275 -7.29 0.27 8.44
N ASN A 276 -7.56 0.56 7.17
CA ASN A 276 -7.06 -0.25 6.06
C ASN A 276 -6.40 0.62 4.99
N THR A 277 -5.11 0.41 4.79
CA THR A 277 -4.30 1.01 3.73
C THR A 277 -3.53 -0.05 2.94
N SER A 278 -3.91 -1.33 3.10
CA SER A 278 -3.29 -2.44 2.39
C SER A 278 -4.03 -2.75 1.09
N ARG A 279 -5.13 -3.50 1.17
CA ARG A 279 -5.98 -3.86 0.03
C ARG A 279 -7.45 -3.94 0.46
N GLY A 280 -8.35 -3.43 -0.39
CA GLY A 280 -9.79 -3.42 -0.15
C GLY A 280 -10.37 -4.79 0.20
N PRO A 281 -10.16 -5.83 -0.64
CA PRO A 281 -10.75 -7.16 -0.45
C PRO A 281 -10.28 -7.93 0.79
N ILE A 282 -9.38 -7.41 1.62
CA ILE A 282 -9.04 -8.01 2.93
C ILE A 282 -10.18 -7.79 3.93
N VAL A 283 -10.93 -6.71 3.76
CA VAL A 283 -12.09 -6.36 4.59
C VAL A 283 -13.36 -6.67 3.81
N ASP A 284 -14.25 -7.45 4.41
CA ASP A 284 -15.60 -7.63 3.85
C ASP A 284 -16.37 -6.31 4.01
N THR A 285 -16.65 -5.67 2.89
CA THR A 285 -17.29 -4.35 2.83
C THR A 285 -18.70 -4.35 3.42
N SER A 286 -19.46 -5.42 3.18
CA SER A 286 -20.82 -5.56 3.69
C SER A 286 -20.80 -5.77 5.20
N ALA A 287 -19.93 -6.67 5.66
CA ALA A 287 -19.76 -6.91 7.10
C ALA A 287 -19.31 -5.64 7.85
N LEU A 288 -18.40 -4.86 7.26
CA LEU A 288 -17.97 -3.59 7.85
C LEU A 288 -19.12 -2.58 7.96
N ALA A 289 -19.89 -2.41 6.87
CA ALA A 289 -21.05 -1.51 6.88
C ALA A 289 -22.06 -1.92 7.96
N ASP A 290 -22.36 -3.20 8.08
CA ASP A 290 -23.30 -3.72 9.07
C ASP A 290 -22.77 -3.59 10.50
N ALA A 291 -21.49 -3.84 10.74
CA ALA A 291 -20.85 -3.63 12.03
C ALA A 291 -20.95 -2.15 12.48
N LEU A 292 -20.78 -1.21 11.56
CA LEU A 292 -20.91 0.22 11.83
C LEU A 292 -22.37 0.62 12.13
N ARG A 293 -23.34 0.12 11.35
CA ARG A 293 -24.78 0.33 11.61
C ARG A 293 -25.20 -0.18 12.98
N GLN A 294 -24.69 -1.34 13.35
CA GLN A 294 -25.03 -2.02 14.60
C GLN A 294 -24.22 -1.54 15.81
N ASN A 295 -23.36 -0.51 15.65
CA ASN A 295 -22.46 -0.01 16.70
C ASN A 295 -21.53 -1.09 17.27
N LYS A 296 -21.15 -2.10 16.48
CA LYS A 296 -20.17 -3.11 16.87
C LYS A 296 -18.76 -2.54 16.94
N ILE A 297 -18.48 -1.54 16.10
CA ILE A 297 -17.27 -0.71 16.15
C ILE A 297 -17.63 0.77 15.98
N ALA A 298 -16.74 1.66 16.39
CA ALA A 298 -16.99 3.10 16.44
C ALA A 298 -16.83 3.77 15.07
N GLY A 299 -15.85 3.32 14.27
CA GLY A 299 -15.57 3.90 12.96
C GLY A 299 -14.46 3.19 12.20
N ALA A 300 -14.23 3.65 10.97
CA ALA A 300 -13.14 3.16 10.14
C ALA A 300 -12.45 4.27 9.35
N GLY A 301 -11.19 4.07 8.99
CA GLY A 301 -10.43 4.89 8.04
C GLY A 301 -9.85 4.02 6.95
N LEU A 302 -10.28 4.21 5.70
CA LEU A 302 -9.94 3.33 4.59
C LEU A 302 -9.34 4.16 3.45
N ASP A 303 -8.16 3.78 3.00
CA ASP A 303 -7.58 4.27 1.76
C ASP A 303 -7.91 3.35 0.57
N VAL A 304 -8.33 2.12 0.85
CA VAL A 304 -8.58 1.08 -0.16
C VAL A 304 -9.95 0.46 0.08
N LEU A 305 -10.66 0.14 -1.00
CA LEU A 305 -12.01 -0.42 -0.96
C LEU A 305 -12.15 -1.59 -1.94
N GLU A 306 -12.99 -2.57 -1.60
CA GLU A 306 -13.36 -3.61 -2.55
C GLU A 306 -14.15 -3.01 -3.72
N GLY A 307 -13.75 -3.35 -4.95
CA GLY A 307 -14.35 -2.79 -6.17
C GLY A 307 -13.72 -1.49 -6.68
N GLU A 308 -12.66 -1.00 -6.05
CA GLU A 308 -11.90 0.16 -6.56
C GLU A 308 -11.38 -0.07 -8.00
N PRO A 309 -11.30 0.98 -8.84
CA PRO A 309 -11.66 2.37 -8.58
C PRO A 309 -13.17 2.65 -8.72
N ASN A 310 -13.99 1.68 -9.12
CA ASN A 310 -15.40 1.85 -9.46
C ASN A 310 -16.31 1.81 -8.23
N ILE A 311 -16.19 2.82 -7.37
CA ILE A 311 -17.01 2.95 -6.16
C ILE A 311 -18.25 3.82 -6.46
N PRO A 312 -19.46 3.24 -6.61
CA PRO A 312 -20.65 4.02 -6.92
C PRO A 312 -21.15 4.79 -5.71
N ALA A 313 -21.96 5.84 -5.93
CA ALA A 313 -22.61 6.59 -4.84
C ALA A 313 -23.53 5.72 -3.95
N SER A 314 -24.00 4.58 -4.46
CA SER A 314 -24.78 3.57 -3.73
C SER A 314 -23.94 2.64 -2.85
N HIS A 315 -22.62 2.78 -2.83
CA HIS A 315 -21.74 1.94 -2.05
C HIS A 315 -22.13 1.96 -0.56
N PRO A 316 -22.18 0.82 0.16
CA PRO A 316 -22.75 0.75 1.51
C PRO A 316 -22.01 1.62 2.53
N LEU A 317 -20.70 1.85 2.36
CA LEU A 317 -19.93 2.77 3.22
C LEU A 317 -20.19 4.26 2.94
N LEU A 318 -20.83 4.60 1.81
CA LEU A 318 -21.28 5.95 1.48
C LEU A 318 -22.74 6.20 1.88
N ALA A 319 -23.45 5.18 2.37
CA ALA A 319 -24.83 5.29 2.79
C ALA A 319 -24.99 6.34 3.93
N PRO A 320 -26.08 7.13 3.96
CA PRO A 320 -26.27 8.22 4.92
C PRO A 320 -26.14 7.81 6.41
N ASP A 321 -26.51 6.57 6.73
CA ASP A 321 -26.46 5.98 8.06
C ASP A 321 -25.05 5.48 8.48
N VAL A 322 -24.12 5.38 7.52
CA VAL A 322 -22.75 4.87 7.73
C VAL A 322 -21.67 5.94 7.50
N ARG A 323 -21.86 6.81 6.50
CA ARG A 323 -20.85 7.72 5.94
C ARG A 323 -20.24 8.74 6.90
N ASP A 324 -20.84 8.93 8.07
CA ASP A 324 -20.33 9.81 9.13
C ASP A 324 -19.33 9.10 10.04
N ARG A 325 -19.27 7.76 9.99
CA ARG A 325 -18.38 6.91 10.80
C ARG A 325 -17.16 6.41 10.04
N VAL A 326 -17.05 6.73 8.76
CA VAL A 326 -15.94 6.31 7.91
C VAL A 326 -15.22 7.50 7.30
N VAL A 327 -13.90 7.40 7.25
CA VAL A 327 -13.04 8.24 6.42
C VAL A 327 -12.66 7.39 5.22
N LEU A 328 -12.91 7.87 4.01
CA LEU A 328 -12.62 7.15 2.77
C LEU A 328 -11.70 8.02 1.90
N LEU A 329 -10.60 7.43 1.42
CA LEU A 329 -9.66 8.07 0.52
C LEU A 329 -9.51 7.22 -0.76
N PRO A 330 -9.16 7.82 -1.91
CA PRO A 330 -9.12 7.12 -3.19
C PRO A 330 -7.74 6.51 -3.47
N HIS A 331 -7.27 5.61 -2.61
CA HIS A 331 -6.01 4.87 -2.77
C HIS A 331 -4.77 5.78 -2.96
N ILE A 332 -4.58 6.69 -2.01
CA ILE A 332 -3.51 7.69 -1.99
C ILE A 332 -2.38 7.38 -0.99
N GLY A 333 -2.32 6.16 -0.46
CA GLY A 333 -1.31 5.70 0.51
C GLY A 333 0.11 6.17 0.24
N SER A 334 0.58 6.01 -0.99
CA SER A 334 1.94 6.39 -1.39
C SER A 334 2.02 7.76 -2.09
N ALA A 335 0.98 8.59 -2.02
CA ALA A 335 0.86 9.83 -2.80
C ALA A 335 1.58 11.03 -2.16
N THR A 336 2.87 10.88 -1.85
CA THR A 336 3.78 12.03 -1.72
C THR A 336 4.61 12.18 -3.01
N ASN A 337 5.04 13.40 -3.32
CA ASN A 337 5.79 13.68 -4.55
C ASN A 337 7.08 12.86 -4.58
N GLU A 338 7.79 12.81 -3.46
CA GLU A 338 9.05 12.11 -3.26
C GLU A 338 8.87 10.60 -3.42
N THR A 339 7.84 10.03 -2.80
CA THR A 339 7.55 8.59 -2.89
C THR A 339 7.20 8.19 -4.31
N ARG A 340 6.31 8.95 -4.98
CA ARG A 340 5.90 8.65 -6.37
C ARG A 340 7.05 8.79 -7.35
N GLN A 341 7.94 9.77 -7.15
CA GLN A 341 9.16 9.90 -7.94
C GLN A 341 10.08 8.68 -7.75
N ASN A 342 10.37 8.30 -6.50
CA ASN A 342 11.24 7.16 -6.20
C ASN A 342 10.69 5.83 -6.75
N MET A 343 9.40 5.58 -6.57
CA MET A 343 8.72 4.41 -7.13
C MET A 343 8.81 4.40 -8.66
N ALA A 344 8.61 5.54 -9.32
CA ALA A 344 8.69 5.63 -10.77
C ALA A 344 10.10 5.37 -11.29
N ASP A 345 11.12 5.90 -10.62
CA ASP A 345 12.51 5.67 -10.97
C ASP A 345 12.89 4.19 -10.81
N TRP A 346 12.42 3.54 -9.76
CA TRP A 346 12.61 2.09 -9.59
C TRP A 346 11.89 1.28 -10.66
N ALA A 347 10.64 1.63 -10.99
CA ALA A 347 9.90 0.95 -12.04
C ALA A 347 10.60 1.06 -13.41
N ALA A 348 11.11 2.24 -13.75
CA ALA A 348 11.88 2.45 -14.97
C ALA A 348 13.22 1.68 -14.96
N ARG A 349 13.96 1.73 -13.84
CA ARG A 349 15.22 0.98 -13.68
C ARG A 349 15.03 -0.53 -13.78
N ASN A 350 14.01 -1.07 -13.12
CA ASN A 350 13.63 -2.48 -13.22
C ASN A 350 13.40 -2.92 -14.67
N ALA A 351 12.69 -2.11 -15.47
CA ALA A 351 12.45 -2.42 -16.87
C ALA A 351 13.73 -2.36 -17.71
N LEU A 352 14.54 -1.30 -17.56
CA LEU A 352 15.78 -1.13 -18.32
C LEU A 352 16.85 -2.17 -17.93
N GLY A 353 16.95 -2.50 -16.65
CA GLY A 353 17.87 -3.50 -16.13
C GLY A 353 17.44 -4.94 -16.47
N GLY A 354 16.15 -5.18 -16.67
CA GLY A 354 15.62 -6.51 -17.00
C GLY A 354 15.82 -6.93 -18.47
N ILE A 355 16.09 -5.98 -19.38
CA ILE A 355 16.29 -6.23 -20.82
C ILE A 355 17.76 -6.25 -21.26
N ASP A 356 18.72 -6.24 -20.33
CA ASP A 356 20.16 -6.41 -20.56
C ASP A 356 20.75 -5.49 -21.66
N LEU A 357 20.50 -4.18 -21.57
CA LEU A 357 21.05 -3.20 -22.53
C LEU A 357 22.60 -3.26 -22.61
N PRO A 358 23.24 -3.00 -23.76
CA PRO A 358 24.70 -3.05 -23.91
C PRO A 358 25.42 -2.07 -22.98
N ARG A 359 26.39 -2.55 -22.17
CA ARG A 359 27.15 -1.75 -21.19
C ARG A 359 27.82 -0.51 -21.78
N GLU A 360 28.34 -0.61 -23.00
CA GLU A 360 29.03 0.48 -23.71
C GLU A 360 28.13 1.69 -23.98
N LYS A 361 26.80 1.50 -23.99
CA LYS A 361 25.80 2.54 -24.20
C LYS A 361 25.17 3.06 -22.90
N GLN A 362 25.68 2.62 -21.74
CA GLN A 362 25.13 2.96 -20.41
C GLN A 362 25.82 4.16 -19.73
N GLY A 363 26.81 4.81 -20.36
CA GLY A 363 27.55 5.96 -19.78
C GLY A 363 28.99 5.62 -19.38
N GLN A 364 29.87 6.63 -19.28
CA GLN A 364 31.33 6.47 -19.26
C GLN A 364 31.99 6.09 -17.93
N ASP A 365 31.26 5.89 -16.83
CA ASP A 365 31.88 5.78 -15.49
C ASP A 365 31.88 4.39 -14.85
N GLY A 366 31.71 3.30 -15.62
CA GLY A 366 31.95 1.93 -15.14
C GLY A 366 30.97 1.39 -14.08
N GLU A 367 30.06 2.19 -13.54
CA GLU A 367 28.92 1.73 -12.75
C GLU A 367 27.78 1.25 -13.65
N GLN A 368 27.15 0.14 -13.28
CA GLN A 368 25.99 -0.41 -14.00
C GLN A 368 24.80 0.56 -13.87
N LYS A 369 24.60 1.45 -14.85
CA LYS A 369 23.60 2.54 -14.77
C LYS A 369 22.17 2.04 -14.60
N TRP A 370 21.87 0.84 -15.08
CA TRP A 370 20.54 0.24 -15.04
C TRP A 370 20.61 -1.15 -14.39
N THR A 371 20.39 -1.20 -13.07
CA THR A 371 20.14 -2.43 -12.31
C THR A 371 18.64 -2.61 -12.10
N MET A 372 18.22 -3.79 -11.64
CA MET A 372 16.88 -3.96 -11.05
C MET A 372 17.00 -3.72 -9.54
N PRO A 373 16.59 -2.55 -9.00
CA PRO A 373 16.67 -2.29 -7.56
C PRO A 373 15.96 -3.33 -6.71
N ALA A 374 14.90 -3.95 -7.25
CA ALA A 374 14.16 -4.99 -6.57
C ALA A 374 13.54 -5.97 -7.56
N VAL A 375 13.83 -7.25 -7.35
CA VAL A 375 13.20 -8.37 -8.07
C VAL A 375 12.35 -9.14 -7.07
N TYR A 376 11.09 -9.38 -7.42
CA TYR A 376 10.17 -10.11 -6.55
C TYR A 376 10.56 -11.60 -6.52
N GLY A 377 10.72 -12.15 -5.31
CA GLY A 377 11.03 -13.57 -5.09
C GLY A 377 12.46 -14.00 -5.45
N ALA A 378 13.37 -13.05 -5.66
CA ALA A 378 14.80 -13.29 -5.89
C ALA A 378 15.60 -13.52 -4.60
#